data_AF-A0A1S8Y725-F1
#
_entry.id   AF-A0A1S8Y725-F1
#
_cell.length_a   1.000
_cell.length_b   1.000
_cell.length_c   1.000
_cell.angle_alpha   90.00
_cell.angle_beta   90.00
_cell.angle_gamma   90.00
#
_symmetry.space_group_name_H-M   'P 1'
#
loop_
_entity.id
_entity.type
_entity.pdbx_description
1 polymer ?
#
loop_
_entity_poly.entity_id
_entity_poly.type
_entity_poly.pdbx_seq_one_letter_code
_entity_poly.pdbx_strand_id
1 'polypeptide(L)' 'MSIDATIKAKRINEISPYGDGYNRRIEIDVEDLEIAEAVKADEIVSEYDVDDLLDAIGESDVINWLEGNGYTVEKD' A
#
# COMPACT_ATOMS: atom_id res chain seq x y z
N MET A 1 -8.49 11.29 -2.19
CA MET A 1 -9.02 9.91 -2.18
C MET A 1 -9.32 9.49 -0.76
N SER A 2 -10.19 8.48 -0.61
CA SER A 2 -10.47 7.81 0.66
C SER A 2 -10.53 6.30 0.38
N ILE A 3 -9.79 5.53 1.16
CA ILE A 3 -9.87 4.07 1.18
C ILE A 3 -10.67 3.69 2.43
N ASP A 4 -11.69 2.86 2.26
CA ASP A 4 -12.45 2.30 3.37
C ASP A 4 -11.88 0.91 3.69
N ALA A 5 -11.42 0.72 4.92
CA ALA A 5 -10.75 -0.52 5.34
C ALA A 5 -11.15 -0.90 6.76
N THR A 6 -11.18 -2.21 7.04
CA THR A 6 -11.24 -2.73 8.42
C THR A 6 -9.95 -3.45 8.72
N ILE A 7 -9.10 -2.79 9.51
CA ILE A 7 -7.81 -3.33 9.96
C ILE A 7 -7.98 -4.07 11.29
N LYS A 8 -7.14 -5.07 11.52
CA LYS A 8 -7.02 -5.75 12.81
C LYS A 8 -5.69 -5.37 13.44
N ALA A 9 -5.69 -5.17 14.74
CA ALA A 9 -4.47 -4.97 15.51
C ALA A 9 -4.62 -5.67 16.85
N LYS A 10 -3.51 -6.15 17.41
CA LYS A 10 -3.51 -6.76 18.74
C LYS A 10 -3.84 -5.75 19.83
N ARG A 11 -3.40 -4.50 19.67
CA ARG A 11 -3.63 -3.43 20.65
C ARG A 11 -3.54 -2.05 20.00
N ILE A 12 -4.38 -1.12 20.48
CA ILE A 12 -4.22 0.32 20.25
C ILE A 12 -3.50 0.91 21.48
N ASN A 13 -2.40 1.61 21.25
CA ASN A 13 -1.62 2.27 22.30
C ASN A 13 -2.11 3.70 22.53
N GLU A 14 -2.30 4.46 21.45
CA GLU A 14 -2.67 5.87 21.51
C GLU A 14 -3.54 6.25 20.30
N ILE A 15 -4.48 7.18 20.54
CA ILE A 15 -5.22 7.88 19.48
C ILE A 15 -5.04 9.38 19.76
N SER A 16 -4.40 10.09 18.84
CA SER A 16 -4.09 11.50 19.02
C SER A 16 -4.45 12.33 17.78
N PRO A 17 -4.93 13.57 17.95
CA PRO A 17 -5.06 14.49 16.84
C PRO A 17 -3.68 14.99 16.44
N TYR A 18 -3.41 15.05 15.14
CA TYR A 18 -2.19 15.65 14.59
C TYR A 18 -2.51 16.73 13.55
N GLY A 19 -1.71 17.79 13.56
CA GLY A 19 -1.79 18.89 12.59
C GLY A 19 -2.87 19.94 12.91
N ASP A 20 -2.81 21.05 12.18
CA ASP A 20 -3.70 22.21 12.33
C ASP A 20 -4.42 22.56 11.02
N GLY A 21 -5.58 23.21 11.14
CA GLY A 21 -6.36 23.69 9.99
C GLY A 21 -6.77 22.57 9.02
N TYR A 22 -6.50 22.76 7.73
CA TYR A 22 -6.86 21.81 6.67
C TYR A 22 -6.05 20.51 6.68
N ASN A 23 -4.95 20.44 7.44
CA ASN A 23 -4.09 19.26 7.52
C ASN A 23 -4.36 18.39 8.77
N ARG A 24 -5.47 18.65 9.47
CA ARG A 24 -5.84 17.92 10.68
C ARG A 24 -6.19 16.47 10.35
N ARG A 25 -5.56 15.54 11.05
CA ARG A 25 -5.80 14.09 10.95
C ARG A 25 -5.80 13.43 12.33
N ILE A 26 -6.19 12.16 12.37
CA ILE A 26 -6.03 11.31 13.55
C ILE A 26 -4.86 10.38 13.30
N GLU A 27 -3.92 10.34 14.24
CA GLU A 27 -2.86 9.35 14.29
C GLU A 27 -3.25 8.28 15.31
N ILE A 28 -3.09 7.02 14.93
CA ILE A 28 -3.41 5.85 15.75
C ILE A 28 -2.14 5.02 15.86
N ASP A 29 -1.58 4.92 17.06
CA ASP A 29 -0.47 4.03 17.36
C ASP A 29 -1.01 2.65 17.75
N VAL A 30 -0.52 1.61 17.07
CA VAL A 30 -0.99 0.23 17.20
C VAL A 30 0.17 -0.76 17.29
N GLU A 31 -0.02 -1.81 18.07
CA GLU A 31 0.88 -2.97 18.14
C GLU A 31 0.32 -4.11 17.28
N ASP A 32 1.19 -4.72 16.47
CA ASP A 32 0.88 -5.93 15.67
C ASP A 32 -0.32 -5.71 14.72
N LEU A 33 -0.11 -4.83 13.73
CA LEU A 33 -1.10 -4.43 12.74
C LEU A 33 -1.17 -5.46 11.58
N GLU A 34 -2.34 -6.03 11.38
CA GLU A 34 -2.66 -6.91 10.25
C GLU A 34 -3.44 -6.13 9.19
N ILE A 35 -2.77 -5.90 8.06
CA ILE A 35 -3.32 -5.19 6.89
C ILE A 35 -3.73 -6.19 5.79
N ALA A 36 -3.26 -7.43 5.86
CA ALA A 36 -3.65 -8.47 4.93
C ALA A 36 -5.18 -8.62 4.91
N GLU A 37 -5.78 -8.61 3.72
CA GLU A 37 -7.23 -8.69 3.49
C GLU A 37 -8.07 -7.49 3.99
N ALA A 38 -7.46 -6.53 4.71
CA ALA A 38 -8.16 -5.33 5.19
C ALA A 38 -8.45 -4.33 4.06
N VAL A 39 -7.59 -4.33 3.04
CA VAL A 39 -7.70 -3.53 1.81
C VAL A 39 -7.50 -4.47 0.62
N LYS A 40 -8.34 -4.36 -0.41
CA LYS A 40 -8.15 -5.17 -1.63
C LYS A 40 -6.95 -4.65 -2.40
N ALA A 41 -6.13 -5.56 -2.93
CA ALA A 41 -4.99 -5.20 -3.78
C ALA A 41 -5.43 -4.32 -4.96
N ASP A 42 -6.59 -4.61 -5.57
CA ASP A 42 -7.13 -3.82 -6.68
C ASP A 42 -7.44 -2.37 -6.29
N GLU A 43 -7.86 -2.13 -5.04
CA GLU A 43 -8.13 -0.79 -4.49
C GLU A 43 -6.84 -0.06 -4.08
N ILE A 44 -5.73 -0.77 -3.94
CA ILE A 44 -4.41 -0.16 -3.73
C ILE A 44 -3.81 0.15 -5.10
N VAL A 45 -3.76 -0.83 -6.00
CA VAL A 45 -3.16 -0.71 -7.34
C VAL A 45 -3.86 0.37 -8.17
N SER A 46 -5.17 0.56 -8.02
CA SER A 46 -5.88 1.64 -8.72
C SER A 46 -5.50 3.05 -8.26
N GLU A 47 -4.88 3.18 -7.08
CA GLU A 47 -4.54 4.46 -6.47
C GLU A 47 -3.10 4.92 -6.78
N TYR A 48 -2.30 4.05 -7.39
CA TYR A 48 -0.93 4.36 -7.83
C TYR A 48 -0.85 4.33 -9.36
N ASP A 49 -0.06 5.25 -9.91
CA ASP A 49 0.31 5.16 -11.31
C ASP A 49 1.22 3.94 -11.54
N VAL A 50 1.16 3.36 -12.75
CA VAL A 50 1.93 2.15 -13.10
C VAL A 50 3.43 2.36 -12.86
N ASP A 51 3.93 3.56 -13.18
CA ASP A 51 5.33 3.92 -13.00
C ASP A 51 5.73 3.93 -11.51
N ASP A 52 4.86 4.46 -10.63
CA ASP A 52 5.11 4.48 -9.18
C ASP A 52 5.18 3.06 -8.59
N LEU A 53 4.33 2.16 -9.08
CA LEU A 53 4.34 0.75 -8.67
C LEU A 53 5.61 0.03 -9.16
N LEU A 54 6.02 0.28 -10.40
CA LEU A 54 7.25 -0.30 -10.97
C LEU A 54 8.51 0.21 -10.25
N ASP A 55 8.56 1.49 -9.89
CA ASP A 55 9.66 2.06 -9.11
C ASP A 55 9.70 1.50 -7.68
N ALA A 56 8.53 1.32 -7.04
CA ALA A 56 8.45 0.80 -5.68
C ALA A 56 8.85 -0.69 -5.58
N ILE A 57 8.49 -1.50 -6.57
CA ILE A 57 8.82 -2.94 -6.60
C ILE A 57 10.22 -3.17 -7.18
N GLY A 58 10.65 -2.32 -8.13
CA GLY A 58 11.87 -2.48 -8.90
C GLY A 58 11.57 -3.13 -10.25
N GLU A 59 11.75 -2.38 -11.34
CA GLU A 59 11.49 -2.85 -12.72
C GLU A 59 12.21 -4.17 -13.02
N SER A 60 13.47 -4.31 -12.59
CA SER A 60 14.26 -5.53 -12.81
C SER A 60 13.67 -6.75 -12.08
N ASP A 61 13.13 -6.57 -10.89
CA ASP A 61 12.51 -7.65 -10.11
C ASP A 61 11.19 -8.09 -10.73
N VAL A 62 10.41 -7.15 -11.27
CA VAL A 62 9.19 -7.44 -12.04
C VAL A 62 9.52 -8.19 -13.32
N ILE A 63 10.54 -7.77 -14.08
CA ILE A 63 11.00 -8.45 -15.29
C ILE A 63 11.43 -9.88 -14.97
N ASN A 64 12.29 -10.07 -13.97
CA ASN A 64 12.77 -11.39 -13.56
C ASN A 64 11.61 -12.33 -13.16
N TRP A 65 10.60 -11.80 -12.47
CA TRP A 65 9.41 -12.56 -12.11
C TRP A 65 8.57 -12.95 -13.34
N LEU A 66 8.37 -12.03 -14.28
CA LEU A 66 7.62 -12.29 -15.52
C LEU A 66 8.33 -13.35 -16.39
N GLU A 67 9.64 -13.22 -16.59
CA GLU A 67 10.44 -14.20 -17.33
C GLU A 67 10.45 -15.57 -16.65
N GLY A 68 10.54 -15.60 -15.32
CA GLY A 68 10.43 -16.83 -14.52
C GLY A 68 9.08 -17.55 -14.64
N ASN A 69 8.02 -16.82 -15.01
CA ASN A 69 6.68 -17.37 -15.27
C ASN A 69 6.43 -17.67 -16.76
N GLY A 70 7.43 -17.57 -17.62
CA GLY A 70 7.35 -17.93 -19.04
C GLY A 70 6.86 -16.81 -19.97
N TYR A 71 6.83 -15.57 -19.50
CA TYR A 71 6.57 -14.40 -20.34
C TYR A 71 7.87 -13.86 -20.95
N THR A 72 7.78 -13.28 -22.13
CA THR A 72 8.89 -12.51 -22.73
C THR A 72 8.57 -11.03 -22.57
N VAL A 73 9.48 -10.28 -21.93
CA VAL A 73 9.33 -8.82 -21.78
C VAL A 73 10.13 -8.12 -22.87
N GLU A 74 9.44 -7.36 -23.72
CA GLU A 74 10.07 -6.47 -24.69
C GLU A 74 10.19 -5.07 -24.06
N LYS A 75 11.39 -4.50 -24.05
CA LYS A 75 11.60 -3.11 -23.65
C LYS A 75 11.35 -2.23 -24.86
N ASP A 76 10.42 -1.29 -24.74
CA ASP A 76 10.22 -0.20 -25.71
C ASP A 76 11.39 0.81 -25.67
#